data_AF-A0A7D5E7P0-F1
#
_entry.id   AF-A0A7D5E7P0-F1
#
_cell.length_a   1.000
_cell.length_b   1.000
_cell.length_c   1.000
_cell.angle_alpha   90.00
_cell.angle_beta   90.00
_cell.angle_gamma   90.00
#
_symmetry.space_group_name_H-M   'P 1'
#
loop_
_entity.id
_entity.type
_entity.pdbx_description
1 polymer ?
#
loop_
_entity_poly.entity_id
_entity_poly.type
_entity_poly.pdbx_seq_one_letter_code
_entity_poly.pdbx_strand_id
1 'polypeptide(L)'
;MIIAVLGPRGSYSEKAARQWLAENCSEDDQVLEYCDDIQDVFVSLKSGSAKIGITPVENSIEGSVGVTLDMLLEYDIDIIGETVVTIEHCLLSRGKKEDIRIILSHPQGLAQCRQFLKDHFKDAELRTTGSTSHAAKLATEFEEMAAIASRESAEMYDLNIILPNIQDREQNHTRFLIMAGPDYSTNSCQDTIRNSAVPEAKRFFKTSIIVYLDRDRPGALYEILGEFASHGVNLTRIESRPSKRSLGDYVFYIDFEGHINDEIIKEAIYNIESKVGMLKNLGSYPIYKKDHL
;
A
#
# COMPACT_ATOMS: atom_id res chain seq x y z
N MET A 1 5.82 14.74 14.70
CA MET A 1 6.29 14.00 13.50
C MET A 1 5.27 14.15 12.40
N ILE A 2 5.69 14.59 11.20
CA ILE A 2 4.81 14.70 10.03
C ILE A 2 4.87 13.39 9.25
N ILE A 3 3.70 12.90 8.85
CA ILE A 3 3.50 11.65 8.11
C ILE A 3 2.70 11.96 6.86
N ALA A 4 3.31 11.79 5.68
CA ALA A 4 2.67 12.01 4.41
C ALA A 4 1.84 10.79 4.01
N VAL A 5 0.59 11.02 3.63
CA VAL A 5 -0.35 9.98 3.19
C VAL A 5 -1.07 10.43 1.93
N LEU A 6 -1.41 9.48 1.05
CA LEU A 6 -2.29 9.77 -0.08
C LEU A 6 -3.68 10.16 0.43
N GLY A 7 -4.08 11.40 0.18
CA GLY A 7 -5.35 11.96 0.58
C GLY A 7 -6.55 11.47 -0.24
N PRO A 8 -7.73 12.05 -0.01
CA PRO A 8 -8.03 13.02 1.04
C PRO A 8 -8.22 12.33 2.41
N ARG A 9 -8.54 13.13 3.45
CA ARG A 9 -8.97 12.63 4.76
C ARG A 9 -10.09 11.57 4.61
N GLY A 10 -10.02 10.49 5.37
CA GLY A 10 -10.96 9.36 5.32
C GLY A 10 -10.59 8.28 4.28
N SER A 11 -9.47 8.45 3.58
CA SER A 11 -8.95 7.44 2.65
C SER A 11 -8.47 6.18 3.38
N TYR A 12 -8.34 5.09 2.61
CA TYR A 12 -7.71 3.87 3.12
C TYR A 12 -6.24 4.07 3.50
N SER A 13 -5.56 5.07 2.91
CA SER A 13 -4.18 5.44 3.28
C SER A 13 -4.12 6.06 4.68
N GLU A 14 -5.11 6.89 5.05
CA GLU A 14 -5.22 7.38 6.45
C GLU A 14 -5.45 6.21 7.42
N LYS A 15 -6.32 5.26 7.06
CA LYS A 15 -6.56 4.06 7.87
C LYS A 15 -5.28 3.25 8.05
N ALA A 16 -4.52 3.03 6.97
CA ALA A 16 -3.22 2.36 7.02
C ALA A 16 -2.24 3.07 7.94
N ALA A 17 -2.17 4.41 7.85
CA ALA A 17 -1.33 5.22 8.71
C ALA A 17 -1.70 5.06 10.18
N ARG A 18 -2.99 5.25 10.54
CA ARG A 18 -3.45 5.11 11.92
C ARG A 18 -3.20 3.71 12.48
N GLN A 19 -3.45 2.67 11.68
CA GLN A 19 -3.19 1.28 12.07
C GLN A 19 -1.71 1.05 12.40
N TRP A 20 -0.81 1.47 11.51
CA TRP A 20 0.62 1.29 11.72
C TRP A 20 1.13 2.09 12.93
N LEU A 21 0.64 3.32 13.12
CA LEU A 21 1.04 4.19 14.23
C LEU A 21 0.58 3.63 15.57
N ALA A 22 -0.65 3.13 15.67
CA ALA A 22 -1.17 2.52 16.91
C ALA A 22 -0.35 1.29 17.35
N GLU A 23 0.21 0.54 16.40
CA GLU A 23 1.02 -0.65 16.68
C GLU A 23 2.48 -0.33 17.01
N ASN A 24 3.04 0.75 16.44
CA ASN A 24 4.50 0.98 16.43
C ASN A 24 4.94 2.28 17.12
N CYS A 25 4.03 3.17 17.49
CA CYS A 25 4.34 4.45 18.11
C CYS A 25 3.45 4.70 19.33
N SER A 26 4.06 4.76 20.50
CA SER A 26 3.48 5.34 21.71
C SER A 26 3.52 6.88 21.58
N GLU A 27 2.36 7.52 21.43
CA GLU A 27 2.13 8.97 21.21
C GLU A 27 3.04 9.89 22.06
N ASP A 28 3.47 11.08 21.59
CA ASP A 28 2.65 12.26 21.30
C ASP A 28 3.22 13.14 20.16
N ASP A 29 2.34 13.91 19.50
CA ASP A 29 2.56 14.83 18.36
C ASP A 29 2.82 14.18 16.98
N GLN A 30 1.82 13.51 16.41
CA GLN A 30 1.84 13.07 15.01
C GLN A 30 0.83 13.87 14.17
N VAL A 31 1.27 14.38 13.02
CA VAL A 31 0.43 15.15 12.09
C VAL A 31 0.41 14.44 10.75
N LEU A 32 -0.79 14.10 10.28
CA LEU A 32 -0.97 13.57 8.93
C LEU A 32 -1.01 14.72 7.93
N GLU A 33 -0.11 14.67 6.95
CA GLU A 33 -0.10 15.52 5.77
C GLU A 33 -0.80 14.76 4.63
N TYR A 34 -1.88 15.33 4.09
CA TYR A 34 -2.63 14.72 3.00
C TYR A 34 -2.09 15.24 1.67
N CYS A 35 -1.41 14.36 0.93
CA CYS A 35 -0.90 14.64 -0.40
C CYS A 35 -1.99 14.42 -1.46
N ASP A 36 -1.93 15.17 -2.56
CA ASP A 36 -2.92 15.07 -3.64
C ASP A 36 -2.69 13.79 -4.48
N ASP A 37 -1.43 13.39 -4.65
CA ASP A 37 -1.07 12.14 -5.31
C ASP A 37 0.06 11.37 -4.61
N ILE A 38 0.42 10.22 -5.17
CA ILE A 38 1.48 9.35 -4.62
C ILE A 38 2.86 10.01 -4.78
N GLN A 39 3.10 10.74 -5.87
CA GLN A 39 4.40 11.35 -6.15
C GLN A 39 4.72 12.42 -5.11
N ASP A 40 3.72 13.20 -4.71
CA ASP A 40 3.80 14.18 -3.63
C ASP A 40 4.26 13.56 -2.32
N VAL A 41 3.82 12.33 -1.97
CA VAL A 41 4.30 11.62 -0.78
C VAL A 41 5.82 11.38 -0.83
N PHE A 42 6.34 10.97 -2.00
CA PHE A 42 7.78 10.76 -2.20
C PHE A 42 8.56 12.08 -2.19
N VAL A 43 7.98 13.15 -2.72
CA VAL A 43 8.56 14.50 -2.66
C VAL A 43 8.63 15.00 -1.22
N SER A 44 7.56 14.81 -0.42
CA SER A 44 7.55 15.20 0.99
C SER A 44 8.60 14.43 1.81
N LEU A 45 8.79 13.14 1.53
CA LEU A 45 9.87 12.34 2.12
C LEU A 45 11.27 12.81 1.72
N LYS A 46 11.51 13.02 0.42
CA LYS A 46 12.83 13.43 -0.10
C LYS A 46 13.25 14.81 0.38
N SER A 47 12.29 15.72 0.53
CA SER A 47 12.52 17.09 1.03
C SER A 47 12.70 17.16 2.55
N GLY A 48 12.42 16.07 3.29
CA GLY A 48 12.46 16.04 4.74
C GLY A 48 11.27 16.76 5.41
N SER A 49 10.27 17.20 4.65
CA SER A 49 9.05 17.82 5.18
C SER A 49 8.19 16.80 5.95
N ALA A 50 8.10 15.58 5.43
CA ALA A 50 7.56 14.42 6.13
C ALA A 50 8.68 13.46 6.52
N LYS A 51 8.62 12.90 7.73
CA LYS A 51 9.59 11.88 8.20
C LYS A 51 9.22 10.49 7.71
N ILE A 52 7.93 10.24 7.56
CA ILE A 52 7.36 8.95 7.16
C ILE A 52 6.37 9.22 6.03
N GLY A 53 6.31 8.31 5.05
CA GLY A 53 5.34 8.31 3.97
C GLY A 53 4.66 6.95 3.89
N ILE A 54 3.36 6.95 3.61
CA ILE A 54 2.57 5.71 3.50
C ILE A 54 1.82 5.70 2.19
N THR A 55 2.11 4.68 1.38
CA THR A 55 1.54 4.54 0.03
C THR A 55 1.08 3.09 -0.21
N PRO A 56 -0.01 2.89 -0.98
CA PRO A 56 -0.40 1.56 -1.37
C PRO A 56 0.60 1.01 -2.40
N VAL A 57 0.95 -0.27 -2.31
CA VAL A 57 1.84 -0.93 -3.27
C VAL A 57 1.13 -2.03 -4.06
N GLU A 58 0.10 -2.63 -3.49
CA GLU A 58 -0.57 -3.80 -4.05
C GLU A 58 -1.98 -3.95 -3.49
N ASN A 59 -2.94 -4.27 -4.35
CA ASN A 59 -4.28 -4.67 -3.99
C ASN A 59 -4.55 -6.08 -4.50
N SER A 60 -5.20 -6.91 -3.67
CA SER A 60 -5.52 -8.31 -3.99
C SER A 60 -6.42 -8.53 -5.22
N ILE A 61 -7.13 -7.49 -5.68
CA ILE A 61 -8.03 -7.56 -6.84
C ILE A 61 -7.40 -6.89 -8.06
N GLU A 62 -6.86 -5.68 -7.93
CA GLU A 62 -6.31 -4.91 -9.05
C GLU A 62 -4.81 -5.14 -9.32
N GLY A 63 -4.13 -5.86 -8.43
CA GLY A 63 -2.69 -6.02 -8.47
C GLY A 63 -1.93 -4.78 -8.02
N SER A 64 -0.77 -4.55 -8.62
CA SER A 64 0.21 -3.58 -8.13
C SER A 64 -0.11 -2.13 -8.47
N VAL A 65 0.23 -1.24 -7.54
CA VAL A 65 0.12 0.21 -7.74
C VAL A 65 1.36 0.70 -8.48
N GLY A 66 1.25 0.81 -9.81
CA GLY A 66 2.38 1.11 -10.70
C GLY A 66 3.13 2.40 -10.36
N VAL A 67 2.41 3.46 -9.95
CA VAL A 67 3.04 4.75 -9.57
C VAL A 67 3.96 4.58 -8.37
N THR A 68 3.55 3.83 -7.35
CA THR A 68 4.40 3.56 -6.17
C THR A 68 5.68 2.83 -6.57
N LEU A 69 5.58 1.82 -7.45
CA LEU A 69 6.74 1.09 -7.95
C LEU A 69 7.69 1.99 -8.73
N ASP A 70 7.15 2.80 -9.64
CA ASP A 70 7.93 3.76 -10.42
C ASP A 70 8.67 4.76 -9.52
N MET A 71 8.02 5.25 -8.45
CA MET A 71 8.65 6.16 -7.49
C MET A 71 9.71 5.48 -6.61
N LEU A 72 9.53 4.21 -6.22
CA LEU A 72 10.56 3.43 -5.51
C LEU A 72 11.82 3.22 -6.36
N LEU A 73 11.67 3.10 -7.68
CA LEU A 73 12.82 3.04 -8.58
C LEU A 73 13.56 4.37 -8.64
N GLU A 74 12.84 5.49 -8.75
CA GLU A 74 13.40 6.83 -8.96
C GLU A 74 13.99 7.48 -7.69
N TYR A 75 13.42 7.22 -6.52
CA TYR A 75 13.81 7.87 -5.27
C TYR A 75 14.58 6.93 -4.35
N ASP A 76 15.65 7.42 -3.72
CA ASP A 76 16.38 6.68 -2.68
C ASP A 76 15.66 6.84 -1.33
N ILE A 77 14.67 5.98 -1.13
CA ILE A 77 13.80 5.95 0.05
C ILE A 77 13.77 4.52 0.57
N ASP A 78 13.87 4.37 1.88
CA ASP A 78 13.87 3.08 2.55
C ASP A 78 12.45 2.69 2.99
N ILE A 79 12.09 1.44 2.76
CA ILE A 79 10.92 0.78 3.32
C ILE A 79 11.28 0.31 4.73
N ILE A 80 10.57 0.84 5.71
CA ILE A 80 10.77 0.56 7.13
C ILE A 80 9.65 -0.31 7.73
N GLY A 81 8.59 -0.58 6.96
CA GLY A 81 7.47 -1.38 7.39
C GLY A 81 6.47 -1.64 6.27
N GLU A 82 5.53 -2.53 6.56
CA GLU A 82 4.33 -2.73 5.75
C GLU A 82 3.10 -2.84 6.66
N THR A 83 1.93 -2.61 6.09
CA THR A 83 0.65 -2.88 6.76
C THR A 83 -0.39 -3.30 5.74
N VAL A 84 -1.34 -4.14 6.15
CA VAL A 84 -2.43 -4.61 5.28
C VAL A 84 -3.76 -4.12 5.82
N VAL A 85 -4.52 -3.46 4.95
CA VAL A 85 -5.85 -2.93 5.26
C VAL A 85 -6.89 -3.72 4.46
N THR A 86 -7.90 -4.23 5.17
CA THR A 86 -9.11 -4.79 4.55
C THR A 86 -9.97 -3.65 4.00
N ILE A 87 -10.33 -3.77 2.72
CA ILE A 87 -11.15 -2.80 2.00
C ILE A 87 -12.61 -3.25 2.09
N GLU A 88 -13.40 -2.49 2.85
CA GLU A 88 -14.82 -2.76 3.10
C GLU A 88 -15.64 -1.59 2.57
N HIS A 89 -16.44 -1.86 1.53
CA HIS A 89 -17.28 -0.83 0.94
C HIS A 89 -18.63 -0.82 1.64
N CYS A 90 -19.01 0.35 2.15
CA CYS A 90 -20.31 0.61 2.74
C CYS A 90 -21.11 1.54 1.82
N LEU A 91 -22.42 1.34 1.75
CA LEU A 91 -23.34 2.29 1.16
C LEU A 91 -23.73 3.32 2.24
N LEU A 92 -23.34 4.57 2.02
CA LEU A 92 -23.51 5.67 2.96
C LEU A 92 -24.51 6.69 2.43
N SER A 93 -25.41 7.20 3.25
CA SER A 93 -26.33 8.29 2.87
C SER A 93 -26.87 9.03 4.09
N ARG A 94 -27.38 10.25 3.89
CA ARG A 94 -28.22 10.95 4.88
C ARG A 94 -29.66 10.46 4.87
N GLY A 95 -30.15 10.05 3.69
CA GLY A 95 -31.53 9.59 3.49
C GLY A 95 -31.72 8.12 3.85
N LYS A 96 -32.92 7.61 3.60
CA LYS A 96 -33.24 6.18 3.75
C LYS A 96 -32.95 5.43 2.45
N LYS A 97 -32.86 4.11 2.56
CA LYS A 97 -32.58 3.23 1.42
C LYS A 97 -33.54 3.46 0.24
N GLU A 98 -34.81 3.70 0.52
CA GLU A 98 -35.88 3.83 -0.49
C GLU A 98 -35.78 5.15 -1.29
N ASP A 99 -35.16 6.17 -0.70
CA ASP A 99 -35.03 7.51 -1.25
C ASP A 99 -33.82 7.65 -2.18
N ILE A 100 -32.91 6.67 -2.17
CA ILE A 100 -31.68 6.71 -2.97
C ILE A 100 -32.02 6.65 -4.47
N ARG A 101 -31.51 7.63 -5.21
CA ARG A 101 -31.62 7.76 -6.67
C ARG A 101 -30.28 7.88 -7.36
N ILE A 102 -29.24 8.34 -6.66
CA ILE A 102 -27.90 8.55 -7.22
C ILE A 102 -26.88 7.88 -6.30
N ILE A 103 -25.97 7.10 -6.88
CA ILE A 103 -24.89 6.42 -6.16
C ILE A 103 -23.53 6.87 -6.71
N LEU A 104 -22.71 7.42 -5.82
CA LEU A 104 -21.42 8.03 -6.11
C LEU A 104 -20.28 7.14 -5.62
N SER A 105 -19.22 6.98 -6.39
CA SER A 105 -17.94 6.45 -5.91
C SER A 105 -16.80 6.67 -6.90
N HIS A 106 -15.58 6.31 -6.50
CA HIS A 106 -14.50 6.09 -7.45
C HIS A 106 -14.88 4.98 -8.45
N PRO A 107 -14.47 5.03 -9.74
CA PRO A 107 -14.78 3.99 -10.73
C PRO A 107 -14.50 2.56 -10.23
N GLN A 108 -13.42 2.37 -9.49
CA GLN A 108 -13.06 1.09 -8.90
C GLN A 108 -14.04 0.64 -7.79
N GLY A 109 -14.52 1.56 -6.95
CA GLY A 109 -15.52 1.26 -5.92
C GLY A 109 -16.85 0.84 -6.52
N LEU A 110 -17.29 1.51 -7.60
CA LEU A 110 -18.47 1.12 -8.36
C LEU A 110 -18.29 -0.25 -9.03
N ALA A 111 -17.13 -0.51 -9.64
CA ALA A 111 -16.82 -1.77 -10.29
C ALA A 111 -16.82 -2.95 -9.29
N GLN A 112 -16.30 -2.75 -8.09
CA GLN A 112 -16.23 -3.75 -7.03
C GLN A 112 -17.58 -4.05 -6.36
N CYS A 113 -18.61 -3.22 -6.57
CA CYS A 113 -19.96 -3.42 -6.01
C CYS A 113 -21.02 -3.59 -7.12
N ARG A 114 -20.60 -3.90 -8.35
CA ARG A 114 -21.46 -3.82 -9.53
C ARG A 114 -22.60 -4.82 -9.47
N GLN A 115 -22.34 -6.05 -9.03
CA GLN A 115 -23.38 -7.07 -8.93
C GLN A 115 -24.40 -6.69 -7.86
N PHE A 116 -23.91 -6.28 -6.68
CA PHE A 116 -24.78 -5.79 -5.61
C PHE A 116 -25.71 -4.66 -6.05
N LEU A 117 -25.16 -3.64 -6.75
CA LEU A 117 -25.91 -2.50 -7.25
C LEU A 117 -26.99 -2.91 -8.26
N LYS A 118 -26.67 -3.84 -9.16
CA LYS A 118 -27.64 -4.39 -10.12
C LYS A 118 -28.78 -5.15 -9.44
N ASP A 119 -28.54 -5.77 -8.31
CA ASP A 119 -29.55 -6.58 -7.63
C ASP A 119 -30.47 -5.72 -6.75
N HIS A 120 -29.93 -4.66 -6.12
CA HIS A 120 -30.65 -3.88 -5.11
C HIS A 120 -31.03 -2.45 -5.53
N PHE A 121 -30.34 -1.84 -6.50
CA PHE A 121 -30.49 -0.43 -6.89
C PHE A 121 -30.53 -0.26 -8.42
N LYS A 122 -31.43 -1.01 -9.08
CA LYS A 122 -31.54 -1.09 -10.54
C LYS A 122 -31.80 0.25 -11.24
N ASP A 123 -32.56 1.12 -10.58
CA ASP A 123 -32.99 2.40 -11.13
C ASP A 123 -32.12 3.58 -10.66
N ALA A 124 -31.10 3.32 -9.84
CA ALA A 124 -30.21 4.36 -9.35
C ALA A 124 -29.18 4.75 -10.42
N GLU A 125 -28.98 6.05 -10.59
CA GLU A 125 -27.93 6.61 -11.45
C GLU A 125 -26.56 6.43 -10.80
N LEU A 126 -25.60 5.82 -11.50
CA LEU A 126 -24.23 5.67 -11.01
C LEU A 126 -23.36 6.82 -11.51
N ARG A 127 -22.68 7.52 -10.60
CA ARG A 127 -21.79 8.65 -10.92
C ARG A 127 -20.39 8.45 -10.35
N THR A 128 -19.39 8.77 -11.15
CA THR A 128 -17.98 8.61 -10.77
C THR A 128 -17.41 9.85 -10.13
N THR A 129 -16.56 9.67 -9.11
CA THR A 129 -15.81 10.74 -8.43
C THR A 129 -14.32 10.43 -8.44
N GLY A 130 -13.49 11.40 -8.02
CA GLY A 130 -12.04 11.23 -7.93
C GLY A 130 -11.58 10.31 -6.79
N SER A 131 -12.40 10.09 -5.75
CA SER A 131 -12.10 9.16 -4.66
C SER A 131 -13.37 8.72 -3.93
N THR A 132 -13.29 7.62 -3.17
CA THR A 132 -14.39 7.12 -2.33
C THR A 132 -14.75 8.10 -1.22
N SER A 133 -13.77 8.73 -0.58
CA SER A 133 -13.99 9.77 0.43
C SER A 133 -14.62 11.03 -0.18
N HIS A 134 -14.21 11.44 -1.39
CA HIS A 134 -14.87 12.54 -2.10
C HIS A 134 -16.35 12.21 -2.43
N ALA A 135 -16.66 10.96 -2.79
CA ALA A 135 -18.04 10.53 -2.96
C ALA A 135 -18.85 10.65 -1.67
N ALA A 136 -18.29 10.23 -0.52
CA ALA A 136 -18.93 10.38 0.78
C ALA A 136 -19.22 11.85 1.09
N LYS A 137 -18.26 12.75 0.88
CA LYS A 137 -18.49 14.19 1.03
C LYS A 137 -19.64 14.70 0.15
N LEU A 138 -19.71 14.32 -1.12
CA LEU A 138 -20.78 14.74 -2.03
C LEU A 138 -22.16 14.18 -1.63
N ALA A 139 -22.22 12.95 -1.10
CA ALA A 139 -23.47 12.36 -0.62
C ALA A 139 -24.08 13.10 0.58
N THR A 140 -23.38 14.06 1.19
CA THR A 140 -23.95 14.94 2.22
C THR A 140 -24.88 16.02 1.67
N GLU A 141 -24.79 16.33 0.38
CA GLU A 141 -25.49 17.46 -0.24
C GLU A 141 -27.00 17.21 -0.36
N PHE A 142 -27.42 15.98 -0.69
CA PHE A 142 -28.82 15.61 -0.91
C PHE A 142 -29.16 14.24 -0.33
N GLU A 143 -30.36 14.09 0.24
CA GLU A 143 -30.82 12.83 0.85
C GLU A 143 -31.01 11.69 -0.16
N GLU A 144 -31.24 12.01 -1.43
CA GLU A 144 -31.36 11.03 -2.53
C GLU A 144 -30.00 10.50 -3.03
N MET A 145 -28.90 11.08 -2.53
CA MET A 145 -27.55 10.65 -2.88
C MET A 145 -27.03 9.64 -1.86
N ALA A 146 -26.34 8.63 -2.37
CA ALA A 146 -25.55 7.71 -1.57
C ALA A 146 -24.13 7.62 -2.12
N ALA A 147 -23.19 7.25 -1.25
CA ALA A 147 -21.80 7.02 -1.60
C ALA A 147 -21.39 5.59 -1.28
N ILE A 148 -20.58 4.99 -2.15
CA ILE A 148 -19.82 3.79 -1.81
C ILE A 148 -18.47 4.24 -1.28
N ALA A 149 -18.24 4.07 0.02
CA ALA A 149 -17.01 4.49 0.68
C ALA A 149 -16.68 3.61 1.90
N SER A 150 -15.57 3.93 2.55
CA SER A 150 -15.14 3.24 3.77
C SER A 150 -16.09 3.53 4.94
N ARG A 151 -16.11 2.63 5.93
CA ARG A 151 -16.85 2.84 7.19
C ARG A 151 -16.42 4.14 7.88
N GLU A 152 -15.13 4.44 7.88
CA GLU A 152 -14.54 5.63 8.49
C GLU A 152 -15.04 6.93 7.83
N SER A 153 -15.39 6.88 6.54
CA SER A 153 -16.00 8.01 5.84
C SER A 153 -17.40 8.32 6.36
N ALA A 154 -18.12 7.34 6.91
CA ALA A 154 -19.45 7.53 7.48
C ALA A 154 -19.38 8.42 8.73
N GLU A 155 -18.48 8.08 9.65
CA GLU A 155 -18.23 8.85 10.87
C GLU A 155 -17.69 10.25 10.55
N MET A 156 -16.81 10.34 9.55
CA MET A 156 -16.18 11.61 9.17
C MET A 156 -17.14 12.65 8.60
N TYR A 157 -18.11 12.19 7.81
CA TYR A 157 -19.06 13.06 7.09
C TYR A 157 -20.47 13.02 7.68
N ASP A 158 -20.65 12.42 8.86
CA ASP A 158 -21.93 12.28 9.55
C ASP A 158 -23.01 11.63 8.66
N LEU A 159 -22.62 10.55 7.96
CA LEU A 159 -23.49 9.74 7.10
C LEU A 159 -23.93 8.47 7.82
N ASN A 160 -25.15 8.02 7.52
CA ASN A 160 -25.62 6.72 7.97
C ASN A 160 -25.06 5.61 7.09
N ILE A 161 -24.62 4.51 7.70
CA ILE A 161 -24.34 3.27 6.99
C ILE A 161 -25.67 2.60 6.68
N ILE A 162 -26.11 2.71 5.43
CA ILE A 162 -27.37 2.11 4.96
C ILE A 162 -27.21 0.61 4.84
N LEU A 163 -26.12 0.17 4.20
CA LEU A 163 -25.76 -1.23 4.04
C LEU A 163 -24.23 -1.37 4.16
N PRO A 164 -23.72 -2.17 5.11
CA PRO A 164 -22.30 -2.48 5.18
C PRO A 164 -21.92 -3.59 4.20
N ASN A 165 -20.63 -3.68 3.86
CA ASN A 165 -20.02 -4.80 3.13
C ASN A 165 -20.70 -5.14 1.80
N ILE A 166 -20.90 -4.13 0.96
CA ILE A 166 -21.63 -4.27 -0.32
C ILE A 166 -20.75 -4.67 -1.51
N GLN A 167 -19.46 -4.90 -1.28
CA GLN A 167 -18.54 -5.39 -2.29
C GLN A 167 -18.89 -6.81 -2.77
N ASP A 168 -18.70 -7.07 -4.05
CA ASP A 168 -19.00 -8.34 -4.70
C ASP A 168 -18.05 -9.48 -4.25
N ARG A 169 -16.90 -9.13 -3.63
CA ARG A 169 -15.90 -10.08 -3.12
C ARG A 169 -15.50 -9.72 -1.70
N GLU A 170 -15.57 -10.68 -0.78
CA GLU A 170 -15.26 -10.47 0.65
C GLU A 170 -13.76 -10.30 0.92
N GLN A 171 -12.89 -11.00 0.17
CA GLN A 171 -11.44 -10.95 0.33
C GLN A 171 -10.83 -9.82 -0.50
N ASN A 172 -10.89 -8.59 0.00
CA ASN A 172 -10.26 -7.43 -0.63
C ASN A 172 -9.28 -6.77 0.36
N HIS A 173 -7.99 -6.91 0.08
CA HIS A 173 -6.92 -6.35 0.89
C HIS A 173 -6.01 -5.46 0.05
N THR A 174 -5.58 -4.36 0.64
CA THR A 174 -4.53 -3.50 0.09
C THR A 174 -3.35 -3.51 1.04
N ARG A 175 -2.18 -3.83 0.50
CA ARG A 175 -0.89 -3.72 1.17
C ARG A 175 -0.34 -2.32 0.96
N PHE A 176 0.08 -1.71 2.07
CA PHE A 176 0.70 -0.40 2.13
C PHE A 176 2.14 -0.54 2.60
N LEU A 177 3.03 0.26 2.04
CA LEU A 177 4.42 0.39 2.48
C LEU A 177 4.53 1.60 3.40
N ILE A 178 5.34 1.45 4.44
CA ILE A 178 5.76 2.53 5.31
C ILE A 178 7.20 2.84 4.95
N MET A 179 7.43 4.08 4.54
CA MET A 179 8.67 4.54 3.96
C MET A 179 9.26 5.67 4.79
N ALA A 180 10.58 5.78 4.81
CA ALA A 180 11.31 6.82 5.50
C ALA A 180 12.26 7.55 4.56
N GLY A 181 12.37 8.87 4.75
CA GLY A 181 13.31 9.68 3.98
C GLY A 181 14.78 9.41 4.38
N PRO A 182 15.75 9.87 3.57
CA PRO A 182 17.19 9.60 3.80
C PRO A 182 17.71 10.07 5.16
N ASP A 183 17.15 11.15 5.70
CA ASP A 183 17.56 11.76 6.98
C ASP A 183 16.91 11.08 8.21
N TYR A 184 16.17 9.99 8.00
CA TYR A 184 15.51 9.28 9.09
C TYR A 184 16.53 8.50 9.94
N SER A 185 16.97 9.13 11.02
CA SER A 185 17.74 8.45 12.08
C SER A 185 16.90 7.36 12.73
N THR A 186 17.38 6.12 12.64
CA THR A 186 16.81 4.88 13.18
C THR A 186 16.58 4.86 14.69
N ASN A 187 16.98 5.91 15.42
CA ASN A 187 17.04 5.93 16.88
C ASN A 187 15.74 6.39 17.58
N SER A 188 14.59 6.47 16.89
CA SER A 188 13.35 6.96 17.53
C SER A 188 12.12 6.06 17.36
N CYS A 189 11.89 5.43 16.19
CA CYS A 189 10.83 4.42 16.05
C CYS A 189 11.37 3.00 15.83
N GLN A 190 12.59 2.85 15.31
CA GLN A 190 13.23 1.55 15.18
C GLN A 190 13.73 1.02 16.53
N ASP A 191 14.02 1.88 17.51
CA ASP A 191 14.34 1.42 18.87
C ASP A 191 13.15 0.71 19.53
N THR A 192 11.90 1.08 19.22
CA THR A 192 10.73 0.31 19.68
C THR A 192 10.51 -0.95 18.85
N ILE A 193 10.80 -0.90 17.54
CA ILE A 193 10.79 -2.09 16.67
C ILE A 193 11.92 -3.07 17.04
N ARG A 194 13.05 -2.62 17.61
CA ARG A 194 14.13 -3.46 18.17
C ARG A 194 13.82 -3.89 19.61
N ASN A 195 13.31 -3.00 20.46
CA ASN A 195 13.06 -3.23 21.89
C ASN A 195 11.66 -3.77 22.25
N SER A 196 10.75 -3.96 21.28
CA SER A 196 9.53 -4.73 21.54
C SER A 196 9.95 -6.12 22.03
N ALA A 197 9.33 -6.61 23.11
CA ALA A 197 9.76 -7.74 23.95
C ALA A 197 9.73 -9.13 23.28
N VAL A 198 9.95 -9.19 21.96
CA VAL A 198 10.10 -10.40 21.18
C VAL A 198 11.60 -10.63 20.97
N PRO A 199 12.17 -11.76 21.41
CA PRO A 199 13.57 -12.09 21.13
C PRO A 199 13.85 -11.96 19.64
N GLU A 200 15.01 -11.40 19.29
CA GLU A 200 15.50 -11.17 17.92
C GLU A 200 15.31 -12.39 17.00
N ALA A 201 15.40 -13.60 17.58
CA ALA A 201 15.21 -14.89 16.92
C ALA A 201 13.75 -15.24 16.50
N LYS A 202 12.77 -14.34 16.66
CA LYS A 202 11.35 -14.59 16.29
C LYS A 202 10.69 -13.49 15.44
N ARG A 203 11.45 -12.50 14.97
CA ARG A 203 10.93 -11.53 14.00
C ARG A 203 11.12 -12.08 12.60
N PHE A 204 10.01 -12.34 11.91
CA PHE A 204 10.06 -12.63 10.48
C PHE A 204 10.22 -11.30 9.77
N PHE A 205 11.33 -11.14 9.06
CA PHE A 205 11.61 -9.98 8.24
C PHE A 205 11.25 -10.27 6.79
N LYS A 206 10.98 -9.20 6.07
CA LYS A 206 10.93 -9.19 4.62
C LYS A 206 11.94 -8.17 4.13
N THR A 207 12.60 -8.49 3.03
CA THR A 207 13.48 -7.56 2.32
C THR A 207 12.94 -7.34 0.92
N SER A 208 12.89 -6.08 0.50
CA SER A 208 12.46 -5.67 -0.84
C SER A 208 13.65 -5.17 -1.64
N ILE A 209 13.80 -5.65 -2.87
CA ILE A 209 14.84 -5.21 -3.80
C ILE A 209 14.28 -4.91 -5.18
N ILE A 210 14.96 -4.05 -5.92
CA ILE A 210 14.76 -3.85 -7.35
C ILE A 210 15.99 -4.33 -8.09
N VAL A 211 15.79 -5.13 -9.12
CA VAL A 211 16.86 -5.66 -9.96
C VAL A 211 16.63 -5.24 -11.41
N TYR A 212 17.65 -4.66 -12.02
CA TYR A 212 17.69 -4.34 -13.44
C TYR A 212 18.62 -5.32 -14.17
N LEU A 213 18.14 -5.88 -15.28
CA LEU A 213 18.94 -6.77 -16.11
C LEU A 213 19.61 -5.97 -17.24
N ASP A 214 20.94 -5.89 -17.24
CA ASP A 214 21.70 -5.20 -18.32
C ASP A 214 21.49 -5.80 -19.71
N ARG A 215 21.08 -7.08 -19.77
CA ARG A 215 20.86 -7.80 -21.02
C ARG A 215 19.61 -8.65 -20.89
N ASP A 216 18.59 -8.32 -21.67
CA ASP A 216 17.49 -9.25 -21.91
C ASP A 216 18.03 -10.45 -22.69
N ARG A 217 18.20 -11.56 -21.98
CA ARG A 217 18.67 -12.83 -22.54
C ARG A 217 17.94 -14.00 -21.87
N PRO A 218 17.74 -15.12 -22.60
CA PRO A 218 17.22 -16.33 -22.01
C PRO A 218 17.99 -16.74 -20.75
N GLY A 219 17.26 -17.04 -19.67
CA GLY A 219 17.81 -17.50 -18.40
C GLY A 219 18.28 -16.40 -17.44
N ALA A 220 18.29 -15.12 -17.82
CA ALA A 220 18.77 -14.05 -16.92
C ALA A 220 17.98 -13.97 -15.61
N LEU A 221 16.64 -14.02 -15.67
CA LEU A 221 15.81 -14.06 -14.46
C LEU A 221 16.00 -15.37 -13.68
N TYR A 222 16.12 -16.49 -14.38
CA TYR A 222 16.33 -17.81 -13.75
C TYR A 222 17.62 -17.83 -12.91
N GLU A 223 18.70 -17.20 -13.38
CA GLU A 223 19.96 -17.14 -12.64
C GLU A 223 19.87 -16.31 -11.35
N ILE A 224 18.98 -15.33 -11.28
CA ILE A 224 18.68 -14.57 -10.05
C ILE A 224 17.85 -15.44 -9.11
N LEU A 225 16.75 -16.00 -9.61
CA LEU A 225 15.87 -16.85 -8.82
C LEU A 225 16.59 -18.09 -8.28
N GLY A 226 17.57 -18.60 -9.04
CA GLY A 226 18.43 -19.70 -8.65
C GLY A 226 19.29 -19.41 -7.42
N GLU A 227 19.72 -18.16 -7.20
CA GLU A 227 20.47 -17.78 -5.98
C GLU A 227 19.58 -17.82 -4.75
N PHE A 228 18.35 -17.31 -4.82
CA PHE A 228 17.42 -17.44 -3.70
C PHE A 228 17.08 -18.91 -3.41
N ALA A 229 16.83 -19.69 -4.47
CA ALA A 229 16.47 -21.11 -4.35
C ALA A 229 17.61 -21.96 -3.76
N SER A 230 18.85 -21.75 -4.18
CA SER A 230 20.02 -22.51 -3.68
C SER A 230 20.29 -22.25 -2.20
N HIS A 231 19.92 -21.07 -1.71
CA HIS A 231 20.05 -20.64 -0.32
C HIS A 231 18.79 -20.92 0.53
N GLY A 232 17.74 -21.51 -0.06
CA GLY A 232 16.49 -21.81 0.64
C GLY A 232 15.70 -20.56 1.06
N VAL A 233 15.88 -19.44 0.36
CA VAL A 233 15.21 -18.16 0.65
C VAL A 233 13.85 -18.11 -0.06
N ASN A 234 12.77 -17.93 0.71
CA ASN A 234 11.42 -17.86 0.17
C ASN A 234 11.15 -16.48 -0.46
N LEU A 235 10.65 -16.46 -1.69
CA LEU A 235 10.18 -15.23 -2.34
C LEU A 235 8.68 -15.04 -2.08
N THR A 236 8.30 -13.88 -1.57
CA THR A 236 6.90 -13.54 -1.30
C THR A 236 6.25 -12.74 -2.43
N ARG A 237 7.06 -12.11 -3.29
CA ARG A 237 6.57 -11.35 -4.45
C ARG A 237 7.65 -11.27 -5.52
N ILE A 238 7.22 -11.37 -6.78
CA ILE A 238 8.02 -11.02 -7.95
C ILE A 238 7.14 -10.33 -9.00
N GLU A 239 7.59 -9.19 -9.52
CA GLU A 239 6.88 -8.47 -10.57
C GLU A 239 7.87 -7.85 -11.56
N SER A 240 7.65 -8.09 -12.86
CA SER A 240 8.40 -7.45 -13.94
C SER A 240 7.69 -6.18 -14.42
N ARG A 241 8.44 -5.09 -14.62
CA ARG A 241 7.93 -3.88 -15.27
C ARG A 241 8.91 -3.38 -16.34
N PRO A 242 8.44 -2.74 -17.41
CA PRO A 242 9.32 -2.08 -18.36
C PRO A 242 10.18 -1.02 -17.66
N SER A 243 11.47 -0.95 -17.97
CA SER A 243 12.41 0.03 -17.40
C SER A 243 12.11 1.48 -17.82
N LYS A 244 11.24 1.67 -18.82
CA LYS A 244 10.97 2.93 -19.54
C LYS A 244 12.17 3.50 -20.31
N ARG A 245 13.32 2.80 -20.36
CA ARG A 245 14.51 3.21 -21.14
C ARG A 245 14.45 2.71 -22.58
N SER A 246 14.04 1.46 -22.79
CA SER A 246 13.90 0.87 -24.13
C SER A 246 12.85 -0.26 -24.14
N LEU A 247 12.38 -0.64 -25.33
CA LEU A 247 11.48 -1.79 -25.49
C LEU A 247 12.25 -3.10 -25.28
N GLY A 248 11.68 -4.00 -24.46
CA GLY A 248 12.33 -5.27 -24.10
C GLY A 248 13.27 -5.16 -22.89
N ASP A 249 13.31 -4.00 -22.23
CA ASP A 249 14.14 -3.77 -21.06
C ASP A 249 13.27 -3.70 -19.79
N TYR A 250 13.67 -4.43 -18.75
CA TYR A 250 12.83 -4.73 -17.61
C TYR A 250 13.56 -4.55 -16.27
N VAL A 251 12.78 -4.08 -15.29
CA VAL A 251 13.12 -4.12 -13.87
C VAL A 251 12.24 -5.13 -13.16
N PHE A 252 12.80 -5.81 -12.16
CA PHE A 252 12.10 -6.78 -11.33
C PHE A 252 12.04 -6.27 -9.90
N TYR A 253 10.83 -6.21 -9.35
CA TYR A 253 10.58 -5.94 -7.93
C TYR A 253 10.45 -7.29 -7.24
N ILE A 254 11.27 -7.54 -6.22
CA ILE A 254 11.34 -8.81 -5.53
C ILE A 254 11.22 -8.56 -4.03
N ASP A 255 10.27 -9.24 -3.39
CA ASP A 255 10.20 -9.34 -1.94
C ASP A 255 10.53 -10.76 -1.51
N PHE A 256 11.34 -10.91 -0.46
CA PHE A 256 11.72 -12.21 0.08
C PHE A 256 11.82 -12.21 1.59
N GLU A 257 11.68 -13.39 2.19
CA GLU A 257 11.76 -13.58 3.63
C GLU A 257 13.21 -13.50 4.13
N GLY A 258 13.41 -12.78 5.23
CA GLY A 258 14.67 -12.59 5.93
C GLY A 258 15.22 -11.17 5.83
N HIS A 259 16.34 -10.92 6.50
CA HIS A 259 16.97 -9.61 6.62
C HIS A 259 18.24 -9.54 5.75
N ILE A 260 18.51 -8.37 5.16
CA ILE A 260 19.75 -8.11 4.39
C ILE A 260 21.04 -8.35 5.20
N ASN A 261 20.95 -8.46 6.53
CA ASN A 261 22.09 -8.66 7.40
C ASN A 261 22.38 -10.15 7.68
N ASP A 262 21.46 -11.05 7.33
CA ASP A 262 21.62 -12.49 7.50
C ASP A 262 22.70 -13.00 6.56
N GLU A 263 23.60 -13.86 7.05
CA GLU A 263 24.76 -14.33 6.27
C GLU A 263 24.36 -14.98 4.95
N ILE A 264 23.34 -15.85 4.99
CA ILE A 264 22.77 -16.54 3.83
C ILE A 264 22.25 -15.54 2.78
N ILE A 265 21.59 -14.47 3.23
CA ILE A 265 21.04 -13.43 2.33
C ILE A 265 22.15 -12.56 1.77
N LYS A 266 23.15 -12.19 2.57
CA LYS A 266 24.32 -11.43 2.08
C LYS A 266 25.03 -12.17 0.96
N GLU A 267 25.23 -13.48 1.11
CA GLU A 267 25.85 -14.31 0.09
C GLU A 267 25.00 -14.35 -1.19
N ALA A 268 23.69 -14.61 -1.06
CA ALA A 268 22.78 -14.60 -2.21
C ALA A 268 22.77 -13.24 -2.95
N ILE A 269 22.70 -12.12 -2.22
CA ILE A 269 22.70 -10.77 -2.80
C ILE A 269 24.03 -10.46 -3.48
N TYR A 270 25.17 -10.80 -2.86
CA TYR A 270 26.49 -10.64 -3.46
C TYR A 270 26.60 -11.39 -4.81
N ASN A 271 26.10 -12.62 -4.86
CA ASN A 271 26.09 -13.41 -6.09
C ASN A 271 25.17 -12.78 -7.15
N ILE A 272 24.00 -12.25 -6.75
CA ILE A 272 23.07 -11.58 -7.66
C ILE A 272 23.67 -10.29 -8.22
N GLU A 273 24.32 -9.46 -7.40
CA GLU A 273 24.94 -8.20 -7.84
C GLU A 273 25.91 -8.39 -9.01
N SER A 274 26.64 -9.52 -9.03
CA SER A 274 27.57 -9.84 -10.14
C SER A 274 26.89 -10.20 -11.47
N LYS A 275 25.57 -10.49 -11.46
CA LYS A 275 24.79 -10.97 -12.60
C LYS A 275 23.87 -9.91 -13.20
N VAL A 276 23.72 -8.77 -12.54
CA VAL A 276 22.70 -7.77 -12.83
C VAL A 276 23.35 -6.42 -13.08
N GLY A 277 22.65 -5.55 -13.82
CA GLY A 277 23.15 -4.21 -14.12
C GLY A 277 23.01 -3.24 -12.96
N MET A 278 21.97 -3.45 -12.16
CA MET A 278 21.72 -2.69 -10.95
C MET A 278 20.91 -3.55 -9.99
N LEU A 279 21.32 -3.52 -8.72
CA LEU A 279 20.53 -3.98 -7.60
C LEU A 279 20.32 -2.78 -6.68
N LYS A 280 19.06 -2.50 -6.34
CA LYS A 280 18.69 -1.48 -5.37
C LYS A 280 18.02 -2.17 -4.20
N ASN A 281 18.63 -2.09 -3.03
CA ASN A 281 18.00 -2.51 -1.78
C ASN A 281 16.99 -1.43 -1.35
N LEU A 282 15.74 -1.81 -1.15
CA LEU A 282 14.70 -0.91 -0.65
C LEU A 282 14.49 -1.05 0.87
N GLY A 283 15.20 -1.96 1.54
CA GLY A 283 15.16 -2.11 2.99
C GLY A 283 14.66 -3.47 3.47
N SER A 284 15.00 -3.76 4.73
CA SER A 284 14.53 -4.94 5.47
C SER A 284 13.63 -4.49 6.63
N TYR A 285 12.43 -5.05 6.71
CA TYR A 285 11.41 -4.60 7.64
C TYR A 285 10.61 -5.78 8.22
N PRO A 286 10.03 -5.63 9.43
CA PRO A 286 9.19 -6.69 10.01
C PRO A 286 7.98 -6.99 9.12
N ILE A 287 7.67 -8.28 8.96
CA ILE A 287 6.44 -8.70 8.28
C ILE A 287 5.23 -8.25 9.09
N TYR A 288 4.23 -7.69 8.40
CA TYR A 288 2.94 -7.43 9.02
C TYR A 288 2.27 -8.76 9.39
N LYS A 289 2.27 -9.09 10.68
CA LYS A 289 1.51 -10.22 11.22
C LYS A 289 0.18 -9.72 11.74
N LYS A 290 -0.86 -9.90 10.95
CA LYS A 290 -2.19 -10.05 11.52
C LYS A 290 -2.32 -11.52 11.91
N ASP A 291 -2.47 -11.81 13.20
CA ASP A 291 -3.07 -13.07 13.59
C ASP A 291 -4.36 -13.20 12.74
N HIS A 292 -4.42 -14.23 11.88
CA HIS A 292 -5.50 -14.51 10.90
C HIS A 292 -5.40 -13.85 9.50
N LEU A 293 -4.36 -14.21 8.73
CA LEU A 293 -4.55 -14.54 7.30
C LEU A 293 -4.72 -16.05 7.15
#